data_AF-A0A6L8FWF6-F1
#
_entry.id   AF-A0A6L8FWF6-F1
#
_cell.length_a   1.000
_cell.length_b   1.000
_cell.length_c   1.000
_cell.angle_alpha   90.00
_cell.angle_beta   90.00
_cell.angle_gamma   90.00
#
_symmetry.space_group_name_H-M   'P 1'
#
loop_
_entity.id
_entity.type
_entity.pdbx_description
1 polymer ?
#
loop_
_entity_poly.entity_id
_entity_poly.type
_entity_poly.pdbx_seq_one_letter_code
_entity_poly.pdbx_strand_id
1 'polypeptide(L)'
;MLRFTEEIMLLLLDDEDGSFARVPDRLVRYALGGGVLMELALEDRIDTDLDKLVLVDNTPLQDSLIDPTLSDIAAATETHDTRYWLERTAARADDIREGSLRRLVEKGILAREEGRFLWVFRSRRYPALDGKAEKEVKLRIMEVLFSDKIPDPRDVVIICLADA
;
A
#
# COMPACT_ATOMS: atom_id res chain seq x y z
N MET A 1 -4.67 12.01 -4.78
CA MET A 1 -5.12 10.83 -4.01
C MET A 1 -3.90 9.98 -3.69
N LEU A 2 -3.87 9.34 -2.52
CA LEU A 2 -2.79 8.45 -2.13
C LEU A 2 -3.02 7.05 -2.72
N ARG A 3 -1.93 6.33 -3.00
CA ARG A 3 -2.00 4.89 -3.32
C ARG A 3 -2.32 4.10 -2.06
N PHE A 4 -2.94 2.91 -2.19
CA PHE A 4 -3.21 2.04 -1.04
C PHE A 4 -1.96 1.74 -0.21
N THR A 5 -0.81 1.57 -0.86
CA THR A 5 0.45 1.33 -0.16
C THR A 5 0.87 2.51 0.71
N GLU A 6 0.59 3.75 0.27
CA GLU A 6 0.81 4.97 1.05
C GLU A 6 -0.20 5.08 2.20
N GLU A 7 -1.48 4.80 1.95
CA GLU A 7 -2.52 4.81 2.99
C GLU A 7 -2.23 3.77 4.08
N ILE A 8 -1.81 2.55 3.73
CA ILE A 8 -1.39 1.52 4.68
C ILE A 8 -0.18 1.99 5.51
N MET A 9 0.80 2.69 4.89
CA MET A 9 1.91 3.25 5.67
C MET A 9 1.46 4.29 6.68
N LEU A 10 0.49 5.13 6.33
CA LEU A 10 -0.09 6.08 7.27
C LEU A 10 -0.83 5.37 8.41
N LEU A 11 -1.62 4.35 8.11
CA LEU A 11 -2.36 3.58 9.12
C LEU A 11 -1.45 2.79 10.08
N LEU A 12 -0.24 2.45 9.65
CA LEU A 12 0.74 1.77 10.50
C LEU A 12 1.58 2.73 11.34
N LEU A 13 1.51 4.05 11.12
CA LEU A 13 2.27 5.01 11.92
C LEU A 13 1.50 5.36 13.22
N ASP A 14 2.25 5.52 14.29
CA ASP A 14 1.76 6.05 15.55
C ASP A 14 1.55 7.57 15.43
N ASP A 15 0.37 8.03 15.85
CA ASP A 15 -0.04 9.44 15.76
C ASP A 15 0.87 10.39 16.58
N GLU A 16 1.51 9.91 17.66
CA GLU A 16 2.30 10.74 18.57
C GLU A 16 3.77 10.83 18.17
N ASP A 17 4.42 9.70 17.88
CA ASP A 17 5.88 9.64 17.69
C ASP A 17 6.33 9.21 16.28
N GLY A 18 5.40 8.89 15.39
CA GLY A 18 5.68 8.48 14.01
C GLY A 18 6.49 7.18 13.91
N SER A 19 6.43 6.34 14.96
CA SER A 19 6.95 4.97 14.93
C SER A 19 5.94 4.03 14.27
N PHE A 20 6.40 2.89 13.78
CA PHE A 20 5.49 1.89 13.21
C PHE A 20 4.86 1.04 14.31
N ALA A 21 3.56 0.80 14.17
CA ALA A 21 2.82 -0.18 14.93
C ALA A 21 3.49 -1.56 14.85
N ARG A 22 3.40 -2.32 15.95
CA ARG A 22 3.99 -3.66 16.05
C ARG A 22 3.11 -4.69 15.36
N VAL A 23 3.18 -4.74 14.04
CA VAL A 23 2.49 -5.71 13.19
C VAL A 23 3.51 -6.73 12.64
N PRO A 24 3.18 -8.03 12.57
CA PRO A 24 4.04 -9.02 11.91
C PRO A 24 4.41 -8.59 10.49
N ASP A 25 5.71 -8.57 10.18
CA ASP A 25 6.22 -8.08 8.87
C ASP A 25 5.56 -8.81 7.69
N ARG A 26 5.29 -10.11 7.83
CA ARG A 26 4.60 -10.91 6.83
C ARG A 26 3.24 -10.34 6.43
N LEU A 27 2.45 -9.85 7.39
CA LEU A 27 1.13 -9.26 7.12
C LEU A 27 1.28 -7.94 6.35
N VAL A 28 2.21 -7.09 6.77
CA VAL A 28 2.51 -5.83 6.07
C VAL A 28 2.94 -6.07 4.63
N ARG A 29 3.75 -7.11 4.37
CA ARG A 29 4.16 -7.47 3.00
C ARG A 29 2.98 -7.84 2.12
N TYR A 30 2.03 -8.62 2.63
CA TYR A 30 0.83 -8.99 1.89
C TYR A 30 -0.14 -7.83 1.73
N ALA A 31 -0.31 -6.96 2.74
CA ALA A 31 -1.12 -5.75 2.63
C ALA A 31 -0.58 -4.82 1.54
N LEU A 32 0.75 -4.63 1.49
CA LEU A 32 1.41 -3.85 0.42
C LEU A 32 1.26 -4.50 -0.95
N GLY A 33 1.45 -5.82 -1.05
CA GLY A 33 1.30 -6.54 -2.31
C GLY A 33 -0.14 -6.52 -2.83
N GLY A 34 -1.11 -6.74 -1.93
CA GLY A 34 -2.54 -6.65 -2.23
C GLY A 34 -2.94 -5.23 -2.62
N GLY A 35 -2.41 -4.20 -1.95
CA GLY A 35 -2.61 -2.81 -2.32
C GLY A 35 -2.17 -2.51 -3.76
N VAL A 36 -1.01 -3.01 -4.19
CA VAL A 36 -0.56 -2.85 -5.58
C VAL A 36 -1.48 -3.57 -6.58
N LEU A 37 -1.87 -4.81 -6.30
CA LEU A 37 -2.79 -5.55 -7.18
C LEU A 37 -4.15 -4.87 -7.27
N MET A 38 -4.68 -4.34 -6.16
CA MET A 38 -5.95 -3.63 -6.17
C MET A 38 -5.86 -2.29 -6.90
N GLU A 39 -4.74 -1.55 -6.85
CA GLU A 39 -4.56 -0.39 -7.73
C GLU A 39 -4.58 -0.80 -9.21
N LEU A 40 -3.89 -1.89 -9.57
CA LEU A 40 -3.90 -2.37 -10.95
C LEU A 40 -5.30 -2.74 -11.42
N ALA A 41 -6.11 -3.36 -10.55
CA ALA A 41 -7.49 -3.72 -10.86
C ALA A 41 -8.38 -2.48 -11.01
N LEU A 42 -8.26 -1.50 -10.11
CA LEU A 42 -9.03 -0.24 -10.17
C LEU A 42 -8.63 0.67 -11.34
N GLU A 43 -7.42 0.50 -11.89
CA GLU A 43 -6.91 1.22 -13.05
C GLU A 43 -7.07 0.40 -14.36
N ASP A 44 -7.92 -0.63 -14.34
CA ASP A 44 -8.26 -1.50 -15.47
C ASP A 44 -7.04 -2.16 -16.16
N ARG A 45 -5.95 -2.38 -15.42
CA ARG A 45 -4.75 -3.07 -15.93
C ARG A 45 -4.87 -4.58 -15.82
N ILE A 46 -5.56 -5.07 -14.80
CA ILE A 46 -5.77 -6.48 -14.55
C ILE A 46 -7.22 -6.76 -14.21
N ASP A 47 -7.62 -8.02 -14.41
CA ASP A 47 -8.87 -8.59 -13.93
C ASP A 47 -8.57 -9.97 -13.33
N THR A 48 -9.54 -10.56 -12.62
CA THR A 48 -9.38 -11.87 -12.00
C THR A 48 -10.64 -12.71 -12.17
N ASP A 49 -10.47 -14.00 -12.46
CA ASP A 49 -11.51 -14.99 -12.28
C ASP A 49 -11.14 -15.93 -11.11
N LEU A 50 -11.86 -17.04 -10.96
CA LEU A 50 -11.63 -18.00 -9.88
C LEU A 50 -10.29 -18.75 -9.99
N ASP A 51 -9.73 -18.83 -11.20
CA ASP A 51 -8.59 -19.68 -11.52
C ASP A 51 -7.32 -18.87 -11.83
N LYS A 52 -7.46 -17.65 -12.37
CA LYS A 52 -6.34 -16.86 -12.87
C LYS A 52 -6.53 -15.35 -12.75
N LEU A 53 -5.40 -14.66 -12.70
CA LEU A 53 -5.31 -13.23 -12.98
C LEU A 53 -5.11 -13.04 -14.49
N VAL A 54 -5.86 -12.11 -15.07
CA VAL A 54 -5.84 -11.76 -16.48
C VAL A 54 -5.25 -10.36 -16.65
N LEU A 55 -4.27 -10.23 -17.55
CA LEU A 55 -3.79 -8.93 -18.00
C LEU A 55 -4.81 -8.32 -18.97
N VAL A 56 -5.31 -7.13 -18.63
CA VAL A 56 -6.29 -6.40 -19.44
C VAL A 56 -5.60 -5.36 -20.32
N ASP A 57 -4.71 -4.56 -19.73
CA ASP A 57 -3.96 -3.50 -20.39
C ASP A 57 -2.56 -3.41 -19.80
N ASN A 58 -1.53 -3.43 -20.67
CA ASN A 58 -0.12 -3.36 -20.26
C ASN A 58 0.48 -1.95 -20.36
N THR A 59 -0.34 -0.93 -20.63
CA THR A 59 0.10 0.46 -20.71
C THR A 59 0.61 0.92 -19.33
N PRO A 60 1.87 1.36 -19.22
CA PRO A 60 2.42 1.83 -17.95
C PRO A 60 1.62 3.00 -17.37
N LEU A 61 1.39 2.98 -16.05
CA LEU A 61 0.73 4.05 -15.30
C LEU A 61 1.69 5.20 -14.96
N GLN A 62 2.98 5.06 -15.29
CA GLN A 62 4.05 5.97 -14.88
C GLN A 62 4.16 6.05 -13.35
N ASP A 63 3.86 4.94 -12.68
CA ASP A 63 3.87 4.81 -11.24
C ASP A 63 4.89 3.76 -10.80
N SER A 64 6.00 4.24 -10.25
CA SER A 64 7.12 3.39 -9.79
C SER A 64 6.77 2.34 -8.72
N LEU A 65 5.63 2.45 -8.03
CA LEU A 65 5.18 1.46 -7.05
C LEU A 65 4.39 0.31 -7.69
N ILE A 66 3.78 0.57 -8.85
CA ILE A 66 2.77 -0.29 -9.46
C ILE A 66 3.29 -0.91 -10.77
N ASP A 67 3.89 -0.09 -11.63
CA ASP A 67 4.40 -0.51 -12.94
C ASP A 67 5.36 -1.69 -12.90
N PRO A 68 6.21 -1.86 -11.86
CA PRO A 68 7.07 -3.03 -11.82
C PRO A 68 6.29 -4.35 -11.73
N THR A 69 5.18 -4.39 -10.99
CA THR A 69 4.30 -5.58 -10.94
C THR A 69 3.56 -5.76 -12.25
N LEU A 70 3.06 -4.68 -12.87
CA LEU A 70 2.44 -4.75 -14.20
C LEU A 70 3.39 -5.33 -15.25
N SER A 71 4.66 -4.90 -15.22
CA SER A 71 5.70 -5.40 -16.12
C SER A 71 5.97 -6.89 -15.91
N ASP A 72 6.04 -7.34 -14.65
CA ASP A 72 6.18 -8.76 -14.32
C ASP A 72 5.01 -9.59 -14.86
N ILE A 73 3.76 -9.10 -14.71
CA ILE A 73 2.55 -9.74 -15.25
C ILE A 73 2.59 -9.78 -16.78
N ALA A 74 2.95 -8.67 -17.43
CA ALA A 74 3.02 -8.57 -18.88
C ALA A 74 4.12 -9.44 -19.51
N ALA A 75 5.19 -9.73 -18.78
CA ALA A 75 6.29 -10.56 -19.24
C ALA A 75 6.06 -12.07 -19.01
N ALA A 76 5.02 -12.46 -18.27
CA ALA A 76 4.74 -13.85 -17.98
C ALA A 76 4.31 -14.63 -19.23
N THR A 77 4.92 -15.79 -19.42
CA THR A 77 4.56 -16.73 -20.51
C THR A 77 3.50 -17.74 -20.11
N GLU A 78 3.30 -17.92 -18.81
CA GLU A 78 2.32 -18.83 -18.22
C GLU A 78 1.24 -18.04 -17.48
N THR A 79 0.03 -18.61 -17.41
CA THR A 79 -1.06 -18.05 -16.62
C THR A 79 -0.92 -18.48 -15.16
N HIS A 80 -1.10 -17.54 -14.23
CA HIS A 80 -1.02 -17.82 -12.80
C HIS A 80 -2.24 -17.25 -12.05
N ASP A 81 -2.54 -17.82 -10.89
CA ASP A 81 -3.60 -17.36 -10.00
C ASP A 81 -3.23 -16.07 -9.26
N THR A 82 -4.23 -15.42 -8.67
CA THR A 82 -4.03 -14.18 -7.90
C THR A 82 -3.08 -14.39 -6.72
N ARG A 83 -3.07 -15.58 -6.12
CA ARG A 83 -2.18 -15.92 -5.00
C ARG A 83 -0.72 -15.86 -5.42
N TYR A 84 -0.36 -16.45 -6.56
CA TYR A 84 0.98 -16.39 -7.11
C TYR A 84 1.45 -14.95 -7.30
N TRP A 85 0.60 -14.11 -7.91
CA TRP A 85 0.94 -12.71 -8.15
C TRP A 85 1.01 -11.89 -6.87
N LEU A 86 0.19 -12.20 -5.87
CA LEU A 86 0.25 -11.61 -4.55
C LEU A 86 1.58 -11.93 -3.87
N GLU A 87 2.00 -13.20 -3.85
CA GLU A 87 3.27 -13.63 -3.26
C GLU A 87 4.46 -12.99 -3.98
N ARG A 88 4.43 -12.97 -5.31
CA ARG A 88 5.48 -12.34 -6.13
C ARG A 88 5.57 -10.84 -5.90
N THR A 89 4.44 -10.16 -5.75
CA THR A 89 4.41 -8.72 -5.45
C THR A 89 4.86 -8.45 -4.01
N ALA A 90 4.41 -9.25 -3.05
CA ALA A 90 4.82 -9.16 -1.65
C ALA A 90 6.33 -9.39 -1.44
N ALA A 91 6.99 -10.13 -2.33
CA ALA A 91 8.46 -10.24 -2.32
C ALA A 91 9.16 -8.89 -2.56
N ARG A 92 8.49 -7.91 -3.18
CA ARG A 92 8.98 -6.55 -3.42
C ARG A 92 8.55 -5.55 -2.35
N ALA A 93 7.95 -6.02 -1.25
CA ALA A 93 7.35 -5.16 -0.25
C ALA A 93 8.33 -4.16 0.39
N ASP A 94 9.63 -4.49 0.49
CA ASP A 94 10.62 -3.56 1.04
C ASP A 94 10.82 -2.34 0.13
N ASP A 95 10.88 -2.54 -1.19
CA ASP A 95 10.96 -1.46 -2.18
C ASP A 95 9.66 -0.65 -2.21
N ILE A 96 8.51 -1.32 -2.15
CA ILE A 96 7.18 -0.69 -2.11
C ILE A 96 7.05 0.18 -0.85
N ARG A 97 7.48 -0.34 0.30
CA ARG A 97 7.48 0.37 1.58
C ARG A 97 8.36 1.61 1.51
N GLU A 98 9.62 1.47 1.07
CA GLU A 98 10.54 2.60 0.98
C GLU A 98 10.06 3.65 -0.04
N GLY A 99 9.55 3.22 -1.19
CA GLY A 99 8.98 4.12 -2.20
C GLY A 99 7.74 4.86 -1.69
N SER A 100 6.85 4.18 -0.96
CA SER A 100 5.65 4.79 -0.39
C SER A 100 6.02 5.86 0.65
N LEU A 101 6.93 5.55 1.57
CA LEU A 101 7.41 6.53 2.57
C LEU A 101 8.10 7.72 1.92
N ARG A 102 8.92 7.48 0.89
CA ARG A 102 9.58 8.55 0.14
C ARG A 102 8.57 9.50 -0.50
N ARG A 103 7.55 8.96 -1.16
CA ARG A 103 6.48 9.78 -1.78
C ARG A 103 5.68 10.56 -0.74
N LEU A 104 5.36 9.95 0.40
CA LEU A 104 4.69 10.64 1.50
C LEU A 104 5.53 11.81 2.04
N VAL A 105 6.86 11.68 2.07
CA VAL A 105 7.77 12.78 2.42
C VAL A 105 7.82 13.84 1.31
N GLU A 106 7.93 13.43 0.04
CA GLU A 106 7.92 14.35 -1.12
C GLU A 106 6.62 15.15 -1.23
N LYS A 107 5.50 14.54 -0.85
CA LYS A 107 4.17 15.19 -0.76
C LYS A 107 4.02 16.09 0.47
N GLY A 108 5.01 16.14 1.36
CA GLY A 108 4.95 16.93 2.60
C GLY A 108 3.92 16.42 3.61
N ILE A 109 3.59 15.12 3.57
CA ILE A 109 2.68 14.48 4.53
C ILE A 109 3.47 14.01 5.76
N LEU A 110 4.63 13.41 5.51
CA LEU A 110 5.55 12.95 6.56
C LEU A 110 6.86 13.74 6.50
N ALA A 111 7.52 13.91 7.65
CA ALA A 111 8.94 14.26 7.69
C ALA A 111 9.79 12.99 7.85
N ARG A 112 11.08 13.06 7.52
CA ARG A 112 12.02 11.96 7.77
C ARG A 112 12.99 12.38 8.87
N GLU A 113 12.93 11.68 9.99
CA GLU A 113 13.90 11.85 11.09
C GLU A 113 14.81 10.62 11.18
N GLU A 114 16.12 10.85 11.06
CA GLU A 114 17.13 9.82 11.32
C GLU A 114 17.57 9.92 12.78
N GLY A 115 17.09 9.01 13.63
CA GLY A 115 17.51 8.92 15.02
C GLY A 115 19.00 8.60 15.11
N ARG A 116 19.81 9.54 15.59
CA ARG A 116 21.22 9.31 15.95
C ARG A 116 21.29 8.71 17.35
N PHE A 117 21.03 7.40 17.49
CA PHE A 117 21.45 6.66 18.68
C PHE A 117 22.74 5.91 18.39
N LEU A 118 23.71 6.07 19.29
CA LEU A 118 25.07 5.53 19.28
C LEU A 118 25.22 4.18 18.54
N TRP A 119 25.87 4.24 17.38
CA TRP A 119 26.56 3.21 16.56
C TRP A 119 25.92 1.83 16.28
N VAL A 120 24.74 1.46 16.81
CA VAL A 120 24.15 0.12 16.54
C VAL A 120 22.67 0.15 16.15
N PHE A 121 21.92 1.22 16.40
CA PHE A 121 20.49 1.28 16.06
C PHE A 121 20.10 2.62 15.43
N ARG A 122 19.99 2.65 14.09
CA ARG A 122 19.34 3.75 13.36
C ARG A 122 17.83 3.49 13.39
N SER A 123 17.11 4.05 14.36
CA SER A 123 15.65 4.10 14.27
C SER A 123 15.26 5.20 13.29
N ARG A 124 14.63 4.83 12.16
CA ARG A 124 14.00 5.78 11.23
C ARG A 124 12.60 6.10 11.75
N ARG A 125 12.29 7.38 11.92
CA ARG A 125 10.94 7.85 12.29
C ARG A 125 10.36 8.70 11.18
N TYR A 126 9.04 8.67 11.07
CA TYR A 126 8.30 9.41 10.07
C TYR A 126 7.14 10.18 10.71
N PRO A 127 7.42 11.26 11.47
CA PRO A 127 6.34 12.03 12.09
C PRO A 127 5.48 12.71 11.02
N ALA A 128 4.16 12.73 11.25
CA ALA A 128 3.22 13.43 10.40
C ALA A 128 3.38 14.95 10.55
N LEU A 129 3.37 15.68 9.43
CA LEU A 129 3.56 17.14 9.45
C LEU A 129 2.30 17.89 9.91
N ASP A 130 1.12 17.47 9.47
CA ASP A 130 -0.17 18.02 9.94
C ASP A 130 -1.23 16.95 10.31
N GLY A 131 -0.91 15.67 10.09
CA GLY A 131 -1.77 14.52 10.39
C GLY A 131 -3.08 14.47 9.58
N LYS A 132 -3.29 15.35 8.59
CA LYS A 132 -4.58 15.40 7.88
C LYS A 132 -4.80 14.21 6.98
N ALA A 133 -3.78 13.79 6.24
CA ALA A 133 -3.89 12.66 5.31
C ALA A 133 -4.25 11.36 6.05
N GLU A 134 -3.60 11.11 7.18
CA GLU A 134 -3.91 9.96 8.03
C GLU A 134 -5.33 10.04 8.61
N LYS A 135 -5.71 11.21 9.15
CA LYS A 135 -7.07 11.45 9.64
C LYS A 135 -8.12 11.25 8.55
N GLU A 136 -7.85 11.67 7.33
CA GLU A 136 -8.76 11.48 6.19
C GLU A 136 -8.98 9.99 5.90
N VAL A 137 -7.92 9.17 5.90
CA VAL A 137 -8.06 7.71 5.74
C VAL A 137 -8.85 7.11 6.90
N LYS A 138 -8.52 7.45 8.16
CA LYS A 138 -9.26 6.97 9.34
C LYS A 138 -10.73 7.40 9.32
N LEU A 139 -11.02 8.62 8.88
CA LEU A 139 -12.39 9.15 8.77
C LEU A 139 -13.19 8.42 7.69
N ARG A 140 -12.60 8.15 6.52
CA ARG A 140 -13.24 7.35 5.46
C ARG A 140 -13.60 5.95 5.98
N ILE A 141 -12.68 5.28 6.67
CA ILE A 141 -12.93 3.98 7.30
C ILE A 141 -14.06 4.08 8.33
N MET A 142 -14.01 5.08 9.23
CA MET A 142 -15.06 5.29 10.23
C MET A 142 -16.43 5.58 9.61
N GLU A 143 -16.50 6.36 8.53
CA GLU A 143 -17.76 6.66 7.85
C GLU A 143 -18.39 5.38 7.28
N VAL A 144 -17.60 4.48 6.70
CA VAL A 144 -18.10 3.17 6.24
C VAL A 144 -18.57 2.30 7.40
N LEU A 145 -17.84 2.28 8.52
CA LEU A 145 -18.17 1.42 9.67
C LEU A 145 -19.38 1.91 10.49
N PHE A 146 -19.63 3.22 10.51
CA PHE A 146 -20.65 3.83 11.38
C PHE A 146 -21.79 4.51 10.61
N SER A 147 -21.89 4.32 9.30
CA SER A 147 -23.01 4.84 8.51
C SER A 147 -23.66 3.76 7.63
N ASP A 148 -24.92 3.99 7.26
CA ASP A 148 -25.66 3.12 6.34
C ASP A 148 -25.43 3.48 4.86
N LYS A 149 -24.42 4.31 4.56
CA LYS A 149 -24.11 4.68 3.17
C LYS A 149 -23.46 3.52 2.44
N ILE A 150 -23.72 3.40 1.13
CA ILE A 150 -23.01 2.45 0.28
C ILE A 150 -21.55 2.93 0.16
N PRO A 151 -20.56 2.12 0.56
CA PRO A 151 -19.15 2.51 0.52
C PRO A 151 -18.61 2.56 -0.92
N ASP A 152 -17.63 3.42 -1.15
CA ASP A 152 -16.86 3.41 -2.40
C ASP A 152 -15.98 2.13 -2.47
N PRO A 153 -15.77 1.53 -3.66
CA PRO A 153 -14.90 0.36 -3.80
C PRO A 153 -13.50 0.57 -3.17
N ARG A 154 -12.94 1.79 -3.26
CA ARG A 154 -11.64 2.10 -2.68
C ARG A 154 -11.66 2.05 -1.15
N ASP A 155 -12.76 2.44 -0.53
CA ASP A 155 -12.94 2.35 0.93
C ASP A 155 -13.08 0.91 1.40
N VAL A 156 -13.80 0.07 0.64
CA VAL A 156 -13.91 -1.36 0.94
C VAL A 156 -12.53 -2.03 0.89
N VAL A 157 -11.72 -1.69 -0.12
CA VAL A 157 -10.38 -2.27 -0.28
C VAL A 157 -9.47 -1.91 0.89
N ILE A 158 -9.39 -0.63 1.29
CA ILE A 158 -8.48 -0.24 2.38
C ILE A 158 -8.90 -0.89 3.71
N ILE A 159 -10.20 -1.07 3.95
CA ILE A 159 -10.71 -1.79 5.12
C ILE A 159 -10.29 -3.26 5.08
N CYS A 160 -10.50 -3.95 3.95
CA CYS A 160 -10.11 -5.35 3.80
C CYS A 160 -8.59 -5.56 3.94
N LEU A 161 -7.77 -4.63 3.44
CA LEU A 161 -6.31 -4.69 3.58
C LEU A 161 -5.85 -4.42 5.01
N ALA A 162 -6.58 -3.61 5.77
CA ALA A 162 -6.29 -3.33 7.17
C ALA A 162 -6.73 -4.46 8.13
N ASP A 163 -7.76 -5.22 7.77
CA ASP A 163 -8.29 -6.36 8.54
C ASP A 163 -7.48 -7.67 8.33
N ALA A 164 -6.83 -7.82 7.17
CA ALA A 164 -6.12 -9.04 6.74
C ALA A 164 -4.83 -9.36 7.53
#